data_AF-A0A560CZY2-F1
#
_entry.id   AF-A0A560CZY2-F1
#
_cell.length_a   1.000
_cell.length_b   1.000
_cell.length_c   1.000
_cell.angle_alpha   90.00
_cell.angle_beta   90.00
_cell.angle_gamma   90.00
#
_symmetry.space_group_name_H-M   'P 1'
#
loop_
_entity.id
_entity.type
_entity.pdbx_description
1 polymer ?
#
loop_
_entity_poly.entity_id
_entity_poly.type
_entity_poly.pdbx_seq_one_letter_code
_entity_poly.pdbx_strand_id
1 'polypeptide(L)'
;DGKVGHDAFAVIRETIREMNKVAIGRVVLTNREHIIALEPMDKGLVGTLLRYPYEVRSEQEYFDEIQDVKVTKDMLDLARHIVNQKAGTFDPKKFEDHYEGALVDLINQKRAGKMIRPKERPKGENVVDLMEALRQSVGREKSTEPANTSKKSAKKPRKAASGQKEMLMPIAGKKQAKETAAKKQLAKSQRRSA
;
A
#
# COMPACT_ATOMS: atom_id res chain seq x y z
N ASP A 1 -22.67 1.23 -34.61
CA ASP A 1 -21.76 0.42 -35.45
C ASP A 1 -21.95 0.69 -36.92
N GLY A 2 -21.01 1.43 -37.49
CA GLY A 2 -20.93 1.65 -38.93
C GLY A 2 -19.48 1.78 -39.31
N LYS A 3 -19.10 1.34 -40.52
CA LYS A 3 -17.73 1.43 -41.06
C LYS A 3 -17.10 2.82 -40.84
N VAL A 4 -17.92 3.87 -40.94
CA VAL A 4 -17.55 5.28 -40.69
C VAL A 4 -16.93 5.50 -39.30
N GLY A 5 -17.43 4.81 -38.26
CA GLY A 5 -16.89 4.94 -36.91
C GLY A 5 -15.51 4.29 -36.74
N HIS A 6 -15.25 3.19 -37.46
CA HIS A 6 -13.94 2.55 -37.45
C HIS A 6 -12.89 3.38 -38.18
N ASP A 7 -13.27 3.97 -39.33
CA ASP A 7 -12.38 4.82 -40.10
C ASP A 7 -12.02 6.09 -39.31
N ALA A 8 -13.00 6.75 -38.72
CA ALA A 8 -12.77 7.92 -37.86
C ALA A 8 -11.88 7.60 -36.65
N PHE A 9 -12.12 6.46 -35.99
CA PHE A 9 -11.29 6.00 -34.87
C PHE A 9 -9.83 5.76 -35.30
N ALA A 10 -9.62 5.10 -36.44
CA ALA A 10 -8.28 4.82 -36.95
C ALA A 10 -7.53 6.11 -37.30
N VAL A 11 -8.20 7.07 -37.95
CA VAL A 11 -7.62 8.37 -38.30
C VAL A 11 -7.18 9.11 -37.03
N ILE A 12 -8.04 9.22 -36.03
CA ILE A 12 -7.69 9.88 -34.75
C ILE A 12 -6.52 9.18 -34.07
N ARG A 13 -6.54 7.84 -33.98
CA ARG A 13 -5.45 7.06 -33.36
C ARG A 13 -4.11 7.30 -34.05
N GLU A 14 -4.06 7.21 -35.38
CA GLU A 14 -2.81 7.43 -36.12
C GLU A 14 -2.36 8.90 -36.04
N THR A 15 -3.29 9.85 -36.03
CA THR A 15 -2.95 11.28 -35.89
C THR A 15 -2.25 11.56 -34.55
N ILE A 16 -2.80 11.02 -33.45
CA ILE A 16 -2.22 11.19 -32.12
C ILE A 16 -0.82 10.54 -32.06
N ARG A 17 -0.65 9.37 -32.69
CA ARG A 17 0.62 8.65 -32.78
C ARG A 17 1.67 9.41 -33.58
N GLU A 18 1.34 9.86 -34.78
CA GLU A 18 2.27 10.57 -35.67
C GLU A 18 2.70 11.92 -35.08
N MET A 19 1.77 12.64 -34.45
CA MET A 19 2.05 13.95 -33.87
C MET A 19 2.69 13.88 -32.47
N ASN A 20 2.86 12.68 -31.91
CA ASN A 20 3.32 12.44 -30.54
C ASN A 20 2.61 13.33 -29.52
N LYS A 21 1.26 13.34 -29.61
CA LYS A 21 0.39 14.12 -28.71
C LYS A 21 -0.41 13.18 -27.81
N VAL A 22 -1.09 13.77 -26.84
CA VAL A 22 -2.06 13.09 -25.97
C VAL A 22 -3.38 13.81 -26.11
N ALA A 23 -4.47 13.08 -26.33
CA ALA A 23 -5.80 13.67 -26.40
C ALA A 23 -6.38 13.80 -25.00
N ILE A 24 -6.82 15.00 -24.63
CA ILE A 24 -7.49 15.25 -23.34
C ILE A 24 -8.99 15.33 -23.58
N GLY A 25 -9.73 14.57 -22.78
CA GLY A 25 -11.19 14.55 -22.84
C GLY A 25 -11.81 14.52 -21.45
N ARG A 26 -13.13 14.56 -21.43
CA ARG A 26 -13.94 14.33 -20.23
C ARG A 26 -14.82 13.12 -20.48
N VAL A 27 -14.86 12.22 -19.52
CA VAL A 27 -15.67 11.00 -19.58
C VAL A 27 -16.49 10.90 -18.31
N VAL A 28 -17.77 10.54 -18.44
CA VAL A 28 -18.61 10.23 -17.29
C VAL A 28 -18.49 8.73 -17.01
N LEU A 29 -17.84 8.38 -15.90
CA LEU A 29 -17.81 7.01 -15.40
C LEU A 29 -18.82 6.91 -14.27
N THR A 30 -19.78 5.98 -14.39
CA THR A 30 -20.93 5.86 -13.49
C THR A 30 -21.68 7.20 -13.35
N ASN A 31 -21.45 7.94 -12.26
CA ASN A 31 -22.19 9.17 -11.93
C ASN A 31 -21.29 10.41 -11.83
N ARG A 32 -19.99 10.29 -12.09
CA ARG A 32 -19.04 11.41 -11.98
C ARG A 32 -18.25 11.56 -13.26
N GLU A 33 -17.96 12.82 -13.55
CA GLU A 33 -17.13 13.18 -14.66
C GLU A 33 -15.66 13.18 -14.24
N HIS A 34 -14.83 12.60 -15.09
CA HIS A 34 -13.40 12.50 -14.91
C HIS A 34 -12.69 13.06 -16.13
N ILE A 35 -11.54 13.69 -15.90
CA ILE A 35 -10.63 14.06 -16.98
C ILE A 35 -9.87 12.80 -17.39
N ILE A 36 -9.76 12.55 -18.69
CA ILE A 36 -9.05 11.40 -19.23
C ILE A 36 -8.00 11.85 -20.24
N ALA A 37 -6.81 11.27 -20.16
CA ALA A 37 -5.77 11.33 -21.17
C ALA A 37 -5.87 10.07 -22.05
N LEU A 38 -6.00 10.26 -23.35
CA LEU A 38 -6.07 9.19 -24.34
C LEU A 38 -4.78 9.13 -25.14
N GLU A 39 -4.16 7.96 -25.12
CA GLU A 39 -2.92 7.65 -25.81
C GLU A 39 -3.12 6.47 -26.78
N PRO A 40 -2.43 6.44 -27.93
CA PRO A 40 -2.55 5.35 -28.89
C PRO A 40 -1.74 4.14 -28.43
N MET A 41 -2.38 2.97 -28.35
CA MET A 41 -1.71 1.70 -28.02
C MET A 41 -2.07 0.66 -29.07
N ASP A 42 -1.08 0.27 -29.89
CA ASP A 42 -1.24 -0.70 -30.97
C ASP A 42 -2.47 -0.43 -31.86
N LYS A 43 -3.50 -1.27 -31.75
CA LYS A 43 -4.76 -1.15 -32.51
C LYS A 43 -5.84 -0.37 -31.76
N GLY A 44 -5.61 0.01 -30.50
CA GLY A 44 -6.58 0.68 -29.63
C GLY A 44 -6.10 2.04 -29.12
N LEU A 45 -6.81 2.51 -28.09
CA LEU A 45 -6.46 3.66 -27.27
C LEU A 45 -6.37 3.20 -25.81
N VAL A 46 -5.41 3.74 -25.07
CA VAL A 46 -5.33 3.63 -23.61
C VAL A 46 -5.83 4.93 -23.02
N GLY A 47 -6.73 4.81 -22.05
CA GLY A 47 -7.26 5.94 -21.30
C GLY A 47 -6.74 5.96 -19.88
N THR A 48 -5.98 6.99 -19.53
CA THR A 48 -5.50 7.23 -18.17
C THR A 48 -6.35 8.31 -17.52
N LEU A 49 -7.00 7.97 -16.40
CA LEU A 49 -7.76 8.96 -15.63
C LEU A 49 -6.81 9.93 -14.95
N LEU A 50 -7.07 11.23 -15.13
CA LEU A 50 -6.32 12.30 -14.51
C LEU A 50 -7.00 12.76 -13.22
N ARG A 51 -6.18 13.06 -12.21
CA ARG A 51 -6.63 13.64 -10.95
C ARG A 51 -6.84 15.14 -11.10
N TYR A 52 -7.83 15.68 -10.40
CA TYR A 52 -8.04 17.12 -10.33
C TYR A 52 -7.01 17.79 -9.41
N PRO A 53 -6.76 19.10 -9.59
CA PRO A 53 -5.80 19.83 -8.74
C PRO A 53 -6.08 19.73 -7.23
N TYR A 54 -7.35 19.67 -6.83
CA TYR A 54 -7.74 19.51 -5.42
C TYR A 54 -7.54 18.10 -4.85
N GLU A 55 -7.32 17.10 -5.71
CA GLU A 55 -7.02 15.71 -5.31
C GLU A 55 -5.51 15.47 -5.18
N VAL A 56 -4.70 16.35 -5.79
CA VAL A 56 -3.24 16.31 -5.72
C VAL A 56 -2.80 17.10 -4.49
N ARG A 57 -2.01 16.45 -3.63
CA ARG A 57 -1.40 17.09 -2.46
C ARG A 57 -0.16 17.87 -2.90
N SER A 58 0.07 19.03 -2.30
CA SER A 58 1.26 19.84 -2.60
C SER A 58 2.50 19.12 -2.10
N GLU A 59 3.55 19.09 -2.92
CA GLU A 59 4.82 18.44 -2.58
C GLU A 59 5.49 19.11 -1.37
N GLN A 60 5.40 20.44 -1.28
CA GLN A 60 6.02 21.24 -0.22
C GLN A 60 5.51 20.79 1.16
N GLU A 61 4.18 20.67 1.32
CA GLU A 61 3.56 20.27 2.60
C GLU A 61 4.09 18.92 3.15
N TYR A 62 4.60 18.03 2.30
CA TYR A 62 5.08 16.70 2.71
C TYR A 62 6.60 16.54 2.63
N PHE A 63 7.29 17.33 1.81
CA PHE A 63 8.73 17.17 1.56
C PHE A 63 9.59 18.21 2.29
N ASP A 64 9.00 19.20 2.95
CA ASP A 64 9.74 20.24 3.70
C ASP A 64 10.69 19.68 4.77
N GLU A 65 10.39 18.50 5.33
CA GLU A 65 11.23 17.83 6.34
C GLU A 65 12.36 16.98 5.71
N ILE A 66 12.32 16.73 4.41
CA ILE A 66 13.30 15.89 3.71
C ILE A 66 14.52 16.73 3.38
N GLN A 67 15.63 16.48 4.08
CA GLN A 67 16.89 17.16 3.82
C GLN A 67 17.56 16.64 2.54
N ASP A 68 18.14 17.54 1.76
CA ASP A 68 19.01 17.20 0.64
C ASP A 68 20.31 16.57 1.14
N VAL A 69 20.33 15.24 1.20
CA VAL A 69 21.53 14.48 1.58
C VAL A 69 22.44 14.36 0.37
N LYS A 70 23.70 14.82 0.50
CA LYS A 70 24.74 14.60 -0.52
C LYS A 70 25.11 13.12 -0.57
N VAL A 71 24.69 12.44 -1.64
CA VAL A 71 25.04 11.04 -1.88
C VAL A 71 26.47 10.96 -2.44
N THR A 72 27.31 10.10 -1.87
CA THR A 72 28.67 9.87 -2.35
C THR A 72 28.68 8.92 -3.55
N LYS A 73 29.73 9.00 -4.39
CA LYS A 73 29.86 8.12 -5.58
C LYS A 73 29.88 6.64 -5.21
N ASP A 74 30.61 6.28 -4.14
CA ASP A 74 30.70 4.90 -3.66
C ASP A 74 29.33 4.31 -3.25
N MET A 75 28.44 5.14 -2.67
CA MET A 75 27.08 4.72 -2.33
C MET A 75 26.24 4.47 -3.58
N LEU A 76 26.37 5.32 -4.60
CA LEU A 76 25.67 5.14 -5.88
C LEU A 76 26.18 3.90 -6.62
N ASP A 77 27.49 3.65 -6.62
CA ASP A 77 28.08 2.52 -7.32
C ASP A 77 27.68 1.18 -6.67
N LEU A 78 27.64 1.13 -5.34
CA LEU A 78 27.12 -0.02 -4.61
C LEU A 78 25.62 -0.24 -4.90
N ALA A 79 24.82 0.81 -4.85
CA ALA A 79 23.39 0.72 -5.15
C ALA A 79 23.14 0.22 -6.58
N ARG A 80 23.88 0.75 -7.57
CA ARG A 80 23.84 0.29 -8.96
C ARG A 80 24.19 -1.18 -9.09
N HIS A 81 25.23 -1.65 -8.39
CA HIS A 81 25.61 -3.06 -8.41
C HIS A 81 24.49 -3.96 -7.90
N ILE A 82 23.85 -3.58 -6.79
CA ILE A 82 22.72 -4.34 -6.21
C ILE A 82 21.54 -4.37 -7.18
N VAL A 83 21.17 -3.23 -7.75
CA VAL A 83 20.08 -3.15 -8.72
C VAL A 83 20.39 -4.03 -9.93
N ASN A 84 21.61 -3.99 -10.47
CA ASN A 84 22.00 -4.83 -11.60
C ASN A 84 22.00 -6.33 -11.27
N GLN A 85 22.42 -6.71 -10.06
CA GLN A 85 22.41 -8.10 -9.61
C GLN A 85 20.98 -8.62 -9.39
N LYS A 86 20.06 -7.77 -8.94
CA LYS A 86 18.65 -8.13 -8.66
C LYS A 86 17.70 -7.76 -9.81
N ALA A 87 18.20 -7.16 -10.87
CA ALA A 87 17.41 -6.83 -12.04
C ALA A 87 16.94 -8.13 -12.71
N GLY A 88 15.66 -8.16 -13.07
CA GLY A 88 15.04 -9.28 -13.74
C GLY A 88 13.93 -8.79 -14.66
N THR A 89 13.40 -9.69 -15.50
CA THR A 89 12.25 -9.38 -16.34
C THR A 89 10.98 -9.34 -15.50
N PHE A 90 10.22 -8.26 -15.64
CA PHE A 90 8.93 -8.13 -14.98
C PHE A 90 7.91 -9.04 -15.68
N ASP A 91 7.40 -10.03 -14.94
CA ASP A 91 6.31 -10.90 -15.39
C ASP A 91 5.11 -10.71 -14.44
N PRO A 92 4.04 -10.03 -14.88
CA PRO A 92 2.85 -9.79 -14.06
C PRO A 92 2.24 -11.07 -13.48
N LYS A 93 2.39 -12.21 -14.16
CA LYS A 93 1.79 -13.48 -13.74
C LYS A 93 2.42 -14.05 -12.46
N LYS A 94 3.60 -13.56 -12.07
CA LYS A 94 4.29 -14.00 -10.84
C LYS A 94 3.78 -13.27 -9.59
N PHE A 95 2.98 -12.22 -9.76
CA PHE A 95 2.42 -11.45 -8.66
C PHE A 95 1.02 -11.97 -8.37
N GLU A 96 0.94 -12.90 -7.43
CA GLU A 96 -0.33 -13.47 -6.97
C GLU A 96 -0.99 -12.55 -5.92
N ASP A 97 -2.33 -12.53 -5.91
CA ASP A 97 -3.08 -11.87 -4.85
C ASP A 97 -2.99 -12.70 -3.56
N HIS A 98 -2.01 -12.34 -2.72
CA HIS A 98 -1.81 -12.97 -1.42
C HIS A 98 -3.01 -12.82 -0.48
N TYR A 99 -3.86 -11.81 -0.67
CA TYR A 99 -5.07 -11.63 0.13
C TYR A 99 -6.12 -12.67 -0.25
N GLU A 100 -6.38 -12.85 -1.55
CA GLU A 100 -7.31 -13.87 -2.04
C GLU A 100 -6.84 -15.27 -1.63
N GLY A 101 -5.55 -15.58 -1.81
CA GLY A 101 -4.95 -16.84 -1.36
C GLY A 101 -5.11 -17.08 0.14
N ALA A 102 -4.76 -16.10 0.96
CA ALA A 102 -4.91 -16.20 2.42
C ALA A 102 -6.37 -16.35 2.86
N LEU A 103 -7.32 -15.74 2.13
CA LEU A 103 -8.74 -15.86 2.42
C LEU A 103 -9.27 -17.25 2.09
N VAL A 104 -8.89 -17.82 0.95
CA VAL A 104 -9.26 -19.20 0.56
C VAL A 104 -8.71 -20.20 1.59
N ASP A 105 -7.45 -20.04 2.00
CA ASP A 105 -6.83 -20.87 3.03
C ASP A 105 -7.56 -20.76 4.38
N LEU A 106 -7.96 -19.55 4.76
CA LEU A 106 -8.70 -19.30 5.99
C LEU A 106 -10.10 -19.94 5.94
N ILE A 107 -10.79 -19.86 4.81
CA ILE A 107 -12.08 -20.53 4.59
C ILE A 107 -11.93 -22.05 4.69
N ASN A 108 -10.90 -22.62 4.06
CA ASN A 108 -10.61 -24.05 4.11
C ASN A 108 -10.28 -24.52 5.54
N GLN A 109 -9.51 -23.74 6.30
CA GLN A 109 -9.20 -24.03 7.70
C GLN A 109 -10.44 -23.97 8.60
N LYS A 110 -11.36 -23.00 8.39
CA LYS A 110 -12.65 -22.96 9.09
C LYS A 110 -13.53 -24.15 8.74
N ARG A 111 -13.62 -24.52 7.46
CA ARG A 111 -14.35 -25.72 7.01
C ARG A 111 -13.81 -27.00 7.64
N ALA A 112 -12.49 -27.09 7.82
CA ALA A 112 -11.82 -28.19 8.50
C ALA A 112 -11.89 -28.13 10.05
N GLY A 113 -12.61 -27.16 10.63
CA GLY A 113 -12.82 -27.05 12.08
C GLY A 113 -11.60 -26.60 12.90
N LYS A 114 -10.55 -26.05 12.26
CA LYS A 114 -9.32 -25.61 12.95
C LYS A 114 -9.49 -24.20 13.50
N MET A 115 -9.06 -23.96 14.75
CA MET A 115 -9.01 -22.61 15.31
C MET A 115 -7.89 -21.80 14.65
N ILE A 116 -8.27 -20.74 13.95
CA ILE A 116 -7.33 -19.84 13.26
C ILE A 116 -6.73 -18.89 14.30
N ARG A 117 -5.41 -18.94 14.45
CA ARG A 117 -4.64 -17.97 15.24
C ARG A 117 -4.01 -16.94 14.30
N PRO A 118 -3.99 -15.64 14.67
CA PRO A 118 -3.26 -14.63 13.91
C PRO A 118 -1.79 -15.03 13.78
N LYS A 119 -1.24 -14.95 12.57
CA LYS A 119 0.19 -15.17 12.35
C LYS A 119 0.97 -14.00 12.97
N GLU A 120 1.92 -14.30 13.85
CA GLU A 120 2.77 -13.26 14.45
C GLU A 120 3.60 -12.58 13.34
N ARG A 121 3.63 -11.25 13.38
CA ARG A 121 4.47 -10.47 12.45
C ARG A 121 5.94 -10.71 12.81
N PRO A 122 6.82 -10.93 11.82
CA PRO A 122 8.25 -11.01 12.09
C PRO A 122 8.70 -9.71 12.75
N LYS A 123 9.46 -9.82 13.85
CA LYS A 123 10.05 -8.67 14.52
C LYS A 123 11.16 -8.13 13.64
N GLY A 124 11.09 -6.86 13.28
CA GLY A 124 12.18 -6.19 12.58
C GLY A 124 13.44 -6.17 13.45
N GLU A 125 14.57 -6.59 12.91
CA GLU A 125 15.87 -6.40 13.55
C GLU A 125 16.31 -4.95 13.34
N ASN A 126 16.79 -4.31 14.41
CA ASN A 126 17.35 -2.96 14.34
C ASN A 126 18.71 -3.02 13.63
N VAL A 127 18.73 -2.68 12.34
CA VAL A 127 19.96 -2.60 11.56
C VAL A 127 20.62 -1.25 11.87
N VAL A 128 21.62 -1.27 12.75
CA VAL A 128 22.33 -0.06 13.24
C VAL A 128 23.31 0.51 12.20
N ASP A 129 23.72 -0.29 11.20
CA ASP A 129 24.50 0.18 10.05
C ASP A 129 24.02 -0.48 8.75
N LEU A 130 23.27 0.29 7.96
CA LEU A 130 22.72 -0.14 6.67
C LEU A 130 23.81 -0.46 5.64
N MET A 131 24.95 0.23 5.67
CA MET A 131 26.02 0.01 4.70
C MET A 131 26.72 -1.32 4.95
N GLU A 132 26.99 -1.63 6.21
CA GLU A 132 27.58 -2.92 6.59
C GLU A 132 26.61 -4.07 6.33
N ALA A 133 25.33 -3.90 6.70
CA ALA A 133 24.30 -4.91 6.47
C ALA A 133 24.09 -5.19 4.96
N LEU A 134 24.12 -4.17 4.11
CA LEU A 134 24.02 -4.34 2.66
C LEU A 134 25.25 -5.07 2.09
N ARG A 135 26.47 -4.72 2.52
CA ARG A 135 27.70 -5.43 2.13
C ARG A 135 27.68 -6.90 2.57
N GLN A 136 27.21 -7.17 3.80
CA GLN A 136 27.07 -8.53 4.33
C GLN A 136 25.98 -9.33 3.59
N SER A 137 24.87 -8.70 3.19
CA SER A 137 23.80 -9.34 2.43
C SER A 137 24.27 -9.79 1.04
N VAL A 138 25.04 -8.95 0.34
CA VAL A 138 25.65 -9.29 -0.96
C VAL A 138 26.75 -10.35 -0.83
N GLY A 139 27.54 -10.32 0.25
CA GLY A 139 28.61 -11.31 0.49
C GLY A 139 28.10 -12.71 0.89
N ARG A 140 26.99 -12.79 1.63
CA ARG A 140 26.40 -14.07 2.08
C ARG A 140 25.74 -14.85 0.94
N GLU A 141 25.20 -14.18 -0.10
CA GLU A 141 24.63 -14.87 -1.27
C GLU A 141 25.69 -15.62 -2.11
N LYS A 142 26.94 -15.15 -2.13
CA LYS A 142 28.06 -15.86 -2.78
C LYS A 142 28.57 -17.07 -1.99
N SER A 143 28.07 -17.28 -0.76
CA SER A 143 28.57 -18.28 0.19
C SER A 143 27.49 -19.30 0.56
N THR A 144 26.79 -19.86 -0.42
CA THR A 144 25.86 -20.97 -0.18
C THR A 144 26.56 -22.32 -0.40
N GLU A 145 27.39 -22.69 0.58
CA GLU A 145 27.69 -24.09 0.89
C GLU A 145 27.39 -24.35 2.38
N PRO A 146 26.80 -25.50 2.76
CA PRO A 146 26.21 -25.69 4.07
C PRO A 146 27.27 -26.16 5.08
N ALA A 147 27.55 -25.34 6.10
CA ALA A 147 28.34 -25.78 7.24
C ALA A 147 27.44 -26.07 8.45
N ASN A 148 27.35 -27.38 8.72
CA ASN A 148 26.75 -28.05 9.85
C ASN A 148 27.26 -27.56 11.23
N THR A 149 26.32 -27.47 12.17
CA THR A 149 26.42 -27.86 13.60
C THR A 149 27.33 -27.12 14.60
N SER A 150 26.77 -27.07 15.83
CA SER A 150 27.37 -26.80 17.14
C SER A 150 27.35 -25.31 17.55
N LYS A 151 26.93 -24.90 18.75
CA LYS A 151 26.89 -25.57 20.06
C LYS A 151 25.88 -24.85 20.99
N LYS A 152 25.22 -25.64 21.83
CA LYS A 152 24.52 -25.21 23.05
C LYS A 152 25.44 -24.38 23.96
N SER A 153 24.89 -23.32 24.55
CA SER A 153 25.31 -22.84 25.86
C SER A 153 24.09 -22.39 26.67
N ALA A 154 23.81 -23.11 27.76
CA ALA A 154 22.78 -22.81 28.74
C ALA A 154 23.32 -21.93 29.88
N LYS A 155 22.47 -21.03 30.41
CA LYS A 155 22.39 -20.44 31.78
C LYS A 155 21.68 -19.07 31.66
N LYS A 156 20.76 -18.59 32.51
CA LYS A 156 20.14 -18.95 33.81
C LYS A 156 18.97 -17.93 34.00
N PRO A 157 17.85 -18.21 34.68
CA PRO A 157 16.73 -17.27 34.74
C PRO A 157 17.05 -16.11 35.71
N ARG A 158 16.83 -14.87 35.28
CA ARG A 158 16.88 -13.68 36.16
C ARG A 158 15.46 -13.29 36.57
N LYS A 159 15.34 -13.02 37.88
CA LYS A 159 14.13 -12.75 38.65
C LYS A 159 13.35 -11.54 38.14
N ALA A 160 12.03 -11.65 38.25
CA ALA A 160 11.07 -10.56 38.07
C ALA A 160 11.37 -9.42 39.06
N ALA A 161 11.46 -8.20 38.55
CA ALA A 161 11.41 -6.99 39.35
C ALA A 161 9.93 -6.61 39.53
N SER A 162 9.50 -6.60 40.78
CA SER A 162 8.26 -6.02 41.27
C SER A 162 8.32 -4.50 41.13
N GLY A 163 7.43 -3.90 40.34
CA GLY A 163 7.29 -2.45 40.31
C GLY A 163 6.76 -1.92 39.00
N GLN A 164 5.49 -2.21 38.69
CA GLN A 164 4.61 -1.39 37.85
C GLN A 164 3.21 -1.99 37.93
N LYS A 165 2.59 -1.77 39.09
CA LYS A 165 1.19 -2.14 39.37
C LYS A 165 0.30 -0.90 39.34
N GLU A 166 0.53 0.00 38.41
CA GLU A 166 -0.42 1.06 38.08
C GLU A 166 -0.44 1.27 36.56
N MET A 167 -1.65 1.41 36.02
CA MET A 167 -2.01 1.40 34.58
C MET A 167 -2.42 0.05 33.97
N LEU A 168 -3.31 -0.65 34.68
CA LEU A 168 -4.36 -1.46 34.05
C LEU A 168 -5.70 -0.79 34.37
N MET A 169 -6.23 0.02 33.45
CA MET A 169 -7.65 0.39 33.47
C MET A 169 -8.46 -0.86 33.05
N PRO A 170 -9.39 -1.37 33.87
CA PRO A 170 -10.19 -2.52 33.49
C PRO A 170 -11.32 -2.09 32.56
N ILE A 171 -11.32 -2.58 31.32
CA ILE A 171 -12.51 -2.61 30.48
C ILE A 171 -13.39 -3.75 31.01
N ALA A 172 -14.37 -3.40 31.84
CA ALA A 172 -15.45 -4.31 32.24
C ALA A 172 -16.67 -4.07 31.34
N GLY A 173 -16.91 -4.98 30.42
CA GLY A 173 -18.20 -5.09 29.73
C GLY A 173 -19.22 -5.87 30.57
N LYS A 174 -20.45 -5.38 30.67
CA LYS A 174 -21.71 -6.05 30.30
C LYS A 174 -22.94 -5.41 30.96
N LYS A 175 -23.93 -5.17 30.08
CA LYS A 175 -25.39 -5.37 30.23
C LYS A 175 -26.27 -4.40 31.08
N GLN A 176 -27.19 -3.81 30.30
CA GLN A 176 -28.66 -3.78 30.45
C GLN A 176 -29.36 -2.71 31.31
N ALA A 177 -30.02 -1.81 30.55
CA ALA A 177 -31.49 -1.61 30.49
C ALA A 177 -32.18 -0.58 31.40
N LYS A 178 -33.21 0.03 30.76
CA LYS A 178 -34.31 0.91 31.21
C LYS A 178 -33.97 2.40 31.39
N GLU A 179 -34.42 3.29 30.50
CA GLU A 179 -35.81 3.75 30.29
C GLU A 179 -36.34 4.52 31.51
N THR A 180 -36.35 5.86 31.41
CA THR A 180 -37.46 6.70 31.86
C THR A 180 -37.41 8.06 31.17
N ALA A 181 -38.59 8.50 30.77
CA ALA A 181 -38.89 9.66 29.96
C ALA A 181 -38.51 11.02 30.59
N ALA A 182 -38.15 11.98 29.73
CA ALA A 182 -38.30 13.41 30.02
C ALA A 182 -38.77 14.13 28.75
N LYS A 183 -40.10 14.25 28.64
CA LYS A 183 -40.79 15.16 27.72
C LYS A 183 -41.01 16.46 28.50
N LYS A 184 -40.36 17.56 28.14
CA LYS A 184 -40.80 18.90 28.54
C LYS A 184 -40.46 19.94 27.47
N GLN A 185 -41.47 20.19 26.63
CA GLN A 185 -41.95 21.50 26.17
C GLN A 185 -40.91 22.55 25.73
N LEU A 186 -40.77 22.73 24.43
CA LEU A 186 -40.39 24.02 23.83
C LEU A 186 -41.62 24.60 23.14
N ALA A 187 -42.12 25.68 23.72
CA ALA A 187 -43.23 26.46 23.22
C ALA A 187 -42.79 27.31 22.01
N LYS A 188 -43.69 27.36 21.02
CA LYS A 188 -43.83 28.31 19.92
C LYS A 188 -43.11 29.66 20.10
N SER A 189 -42.29 30.03 19.12
CA SER A 189 -42.11 31.43 18.70
C SER A 189 -42.58 31.56 17.25
N GLN A 190 -43.65 32.35 17.07
CA GLN A 190 -44.14 32.79 15.77
C GLN A 190 -43.20 33.87 15.22
N ARG A 191 -42.84 33.80 13.93
CA ARG A 191 -42.78 35.01 13.10
C ARG A 191 -43.36 34.74 11.71
N ARG A 192 -44.26 35.64 11.34
CA ARG A 192 -45.08 35.70 10.13
C ARG A 192 -44.24 36.13 8.93
N SER A 193 -44.68 35.69 7.77
CA SER A 193 -44.38 36.23 6.44
C SER A 193 -44.89 37.67 6.26
N ALA A 194 -44.05 38.49 5.63
CA ALA A 194 -44.40 39.53 4.66
C ALA A 194 -43.15 39.74 3.78
#